data_AF-A0A7U8BH91-F1
#
_entry.id   AF-A0A7U8BH91-F1
#
_cell.length_a   1.000
_cell.length_b   1.000
_cell.length_c   1.000
_cell.angle_alpha   90.00
_cell.angle_beta   90.00
_cell.angle_gamma   90.00
#
_symmetry.space_group_name_H-M   'P 1'
#
loop_
_entity.id
_entity.type
_entity.pdbx_description
1 polymer ?
#
loop_
_entity_poly.entity_id
_entity_poly.type
_entity_poly.pdbx_seq_one_letter_code
_entity_poly.pdbx_strand_id
1 'polypeptide(L)'
;MQIKKAFTLIELIFCMMIIAILSVIAYPYFSFGKNDAKLIQVKSEVELINASLSLLRNQFLFKESKDFPAILDEALINSENQKLFICSHSQNHKNTKQCTYSVLDKPIISSKKSWMKIANTQYRFFINSKNYIDFSYNSEKVFLECVSLNCKDYGF
;
A
#
# COMPACT_ATOMS: atom_id res chain seq x y z
N MET A 1 -37.03 39.69 -28.14
CA MET A 1 -36.62 38.59 -27.24
C MET A 1 -36.71 37.30 -28.04
N GLN A 2 -35.59 36.77 -28.56
CA GLN A 2 -35.63 35.53 -29.34
C GLN A 2 -35.85 34.35 -28.40
N ILE A 3 -36.98 33.67 -28.56
CA ILE A 3 -37.29 32.43 -27.85
C ILE A 3 -36.35 31.37 -28.43
N LYS A 4 -35.34 30.95 -27.66
CA LYS A 4 -34.51 29.80 -28.02
C LYS A 4 -35.44 28.58 -28.09
N LYS A 5 -35.48 27.91 -29.25
CA LYS A 5 -36.31 26.72 -29.44
C LYS A 5 -35.93 25.68 -28.38
N ALA A 6 -36.91 25.30 -27.55
CA ALA A 6 -36.73 24.21 -26.60
C ALA A 6 -36.57 22.89 -27.35
N PHE A 7 -35.83 21.96 -26.75
CA PHE A 7 -35.68 20.59 -27.23
C PHE A 7 -37.06 19.94 -27.44
N THR A 8 -37.21 19.22 -28.54
CA THR A 8 -38.45 18.49 -28.82
C THR A 8 -38.56 17.25 -27.93
N LEU A 9 -39.78 16.85 -27.57
CA LEU A 9 -40.00 15.68 -26.71
C LEU A 9 -39.41 14.40 -27.32
N ILE A 10 -39.46 14.27 -28.64
CA ILE A 10 -38.89 13.13 -29.37
C ILE A 10 -37.36 13.09 -29.28
N GLU A 11 -36.70 14.24 -29.34
CA GLU A 11 -35.24 14.36 -29.27
C GLU A 11 -34.73 14.01 -27.87
N LEU A 12 -35.50 14.34 -26.84
CA LEU A 12 -35.22 13.93 -25.46
C LEU A 12 -35.30 12.41 -25.28
N ILE A 13 -36.30 11.75 -25.86
CA ILE A 13 -36.43 10.28 -25.84
C ILE A 13 -35.24 9.63 -26.55
N PHE A 14 -34.85 10.17 -27.71
CA PHE A 14 -33.71 9.65 -28.48
C PHE A 14 -32.40 9.79 -27.69
N CYS A 15 -32.21 10.92 -27.01
CA CYS A 15 -31.05 11.16 -26.17
C CYS A 15 -30.99 10.20 -24.97
N MET A 16 -32.12 9.98 -24.28
CA MET A 16 -32.20 9.00 -23.18
C MET A 16 -31.91 7.58 -23.64
N MET A 17 -32.40 7.19 -24.82
CA MET A 17 -32.13 5.88 -25.42
C MET A 17 -30.64 5.68 -25.69
N ILE A 18 -29.97 6.69 -26.28
CA ILE A 18 -28.52 6.62 -26.54
C ILE A 18 -27.74 6.49 -25.24
N ILE A 19 -28.08 7.29 -24.21
CA ILE A 19 -27.42 7.21 -22.90
C ILE A 19 -27.60 5.82 -22.26
N ALA A 20 -28.79 5.23 -22.37
CA ALA A 20 -29.06 3.90 -21.84
C ALA A 20 -28.18 2.82 -22.50
N ILE A 21 -28.07 2.86 -23.84
CA ILE A 21 -27.24 1.92 -24.61
C ILE A 21 -25.77 2.07 -24.23
N LEU A 22 -25.27 3.31 -24.21
CA LEU A 22 -23.87 3.60 -23.84
C LEU A 22 -23.56 3.16 -22.41
N SER A 23 -24.49 3.33 -21.47
CA SER A 23 -24.30 2.95 -20.08
C SER A 23 -24.12 1.44 -19.90
N VAL A 24 -24.93 0.62 -20.61
CA VAL A 24 -24.83 -0.85 -20.55
C VAL A 24 -23.49 -1.34 -21.11
N ILE A 25 -23.04 -0.75 -22.22
CA ILE A 25 -21.77 -1.13 -22.86
C ILE A 25 -20.57 -0.70 -22.02
N ALA A 26 -20.63 0.47 -21.37
CA ALA A 26 -19.52 1.02 -20.61
C ALA A 26 -19.36 0.41 -19.21
N TYR A 27 -20.45 -0.09 -18.60
CA TYR A 27 -20.46 -0.65 -17.25
C TYR A 27 -19.30 -1.65 -16.93
N PRO A 28 -19.01 -2.67 -17.76
CA PRO A 28 -17.92 -3.61 -17.45
C PRO A 28 -16.54 -2.95 -17.38
N TYR A 29 -16.30 -1.89 -18.17
CA TYR A 29 -15.01 -1.18 -18.20
C TYR A 29 -14.79 -0.28 -16.98
N PHE A 30 -15.86 0.13 -16.30
CA PHE A 30 -15.79 0.90 -15.05
C PHE A 30 -15.70 0.02 -13.79
N SER A 31 -15.68 -1.30 -13.95
CA SER A 31 -15.75 -2.24 -12.81
C SER A 31 -14.46 -2.41 -12.01
N PHE A 32 -13.45 -1.53 -12.19
CA PHE A 32 -12.26 -1.51 -11.34
C PHE A 32 -12.67 -1.54 -9.86
N GLY A 33 -12.45 -2.69 -9.23
CA GLY A 33 -12.94 -2.94 -7.89
C GLY A 33 -12.14 -2.14 -6.87
N LYS A 34 -12.76 -1.83 -5.74
CA LYS A 34 -12.03 -1.31 -4.56
C LYS A 34 -10.87 -2.23 -4.17
N ASN A 35 -10.99 -3.54 -4.41
CA ASN A 35 -9.94 -4.52 -4.13
C ASN A 35 -8.78 -4.41 -5.14
N ASP A 36 -9.06 -4.17 -6.42
CA ASP A 36 -8.02 -4.03 -7.45
C ASP A 36 -7.22 -2.74 -7.23
N ALA A 37 -7.91 -1.65 -6.87
CA ALA A 37 -7.26 -0.41 -6.47
C ALA A 37 -6.35 -0.60 -5.25
N LYS A 38 -6.81 -1.35 -4.24
CA LYS A 38 -5.98 -1.71 -3.08
C LYS A 38 -4.80 -2.59 -3.46
N LEU A 39 -4.95 -3.49 -4.42
CA LEU A 39 -3.88 -4.36 -4.89
C LEU A 39 -2.77 -3.56 -5.59
N ILE A 40 -3.17 -2.63 -6.45
CA ILE A 40 -2.24 -1.70 -7.10
C ILE A 40 -1.55 -0.81 -6.05
N GLN A 41 -2.30 -0.33 -5.05
CA GLN A 41 -1.74 0.45 -3.95
C GLN A 41 -0.67 -0.32 -3.18
N VAL A 42 -0.97 -1.54 -2.70
CA VAL A 42 0.01 -2.32 -1.92
C VAL A 42 1.23 -2.66 -2.76
N LYS A 43 1.06 -2.95 -4.06
CA LYS A 43 2.18 -3.17 -4.97
C LYS A 43 3.07 -1.94 -5.08
N SER A 44 2.48 -0.76 -5.29
CA SER A 44 3.22 0.50 -5.33
C SER A 44 3.93 0.80 -4.00
N GLU A 45 3.30 0.50 -2.87
CA GLU A 45 3.87 0.73 -1.53
C GLU A 45 5.03 -0.23 -1.24
N VAL A 46 4.92 -1.51 -1.60
CA VAL A 46 6.01 -2.49 -1.46
C VAL A 46 7.21 -2.12 -2.32
N GLU A 47 6.99 -1.70 -3.58
CA GLU A 47 8.07 -1.23 -4.45
C GLU A 47 8.74 0.02 -3.89
N LEU A 48 7.97 0.95 -3.30
CA LEU A 48 8.53 2.12 -2.63
C LEU A 48 9.37 1.75 -1.39
N ILE A 49 8.90 0.81 -0.58
CA ILE A 49 9.63 0.28 0.57
C ILE A 49 10.93 -0.39 0.10
N ASN A 50 10.88 -1.19 -0.96
CA ASN A 50 12.08 -1.86 -1.50
C ASN A 50 13.06 -0.86 -2.14
N ALA A 51 12.56 0.16 -2.84
CA ALA A 51 13.41 1.22 -3.39
C ALA A 51 14.13 2.00 -2.29
N SER A 52 13.43 2.37 -1.22
CA SER A 52 14.02 3.05 -0.07
C SER A 52 14.98 2.17 0.72
N LEU A 53 14.68 0.89 0.90
CA LEU A 53 15.62 -0.10 1.46
C LEU A 53 16.90 -0.23 0.60
N SER A 54 16.78 -0.22 -0.73
CA SER A 54 17.92 -0.22 -1.64
C SER A 54 18.76 1.07 -1.53
N LEU A 55 18.12 2.23 -1.38
CA LEU A 55 18.80 3.49 -1.10
C LEU A 55 19.55 3.45 0.23
N LEU A 56 18.91 2.96 1.30
CA LEU A 56 19.56 2.76 2.60
C LEU A 56 20.76 1.83 2.45
N ARG A 57 20.60 0.70 1.76
CA ARG A 57 21.69 -0.23 1.49
C ARG A 57 22.87 0.46 0.84
N ASN A 58 22.63 1.28 -0.19
CA ASN A 58 23.68 2.06 -0.85
C ASN A 58 24.37 3.02 0.11
N GLN A 59 23.62 3.72 0.99
CA GLN A 59 24.22 4.60 2.00
C GLN A 59 25.11 3.86 3.00
N PHE A 60 24.74 2.62 3.38
CA PHE A 60 25.54 1.80 4.28
C PHE A 60 26.78 1.21 3.62
N LEU A 61 26.79 0.97 2.30
CA LEU A 61 28.01 0.53 1.59
C LEU A 61 29.16 1.54 1.74
N PHE A 62 28.83 2.83 1.89
CA PHE A 62 29.81 3.89 2.12
C PHE A 62 30.13 4.13 3.59
N LYS A 63 29.41 3.49 4.53
CA LYS A 63 29.70 3.53 5.96
C LYS A 63 30.48 2.27 6.35
N GLU A 64 31.41 2.42 7.28
CA GLU A 64 32.26 1.30 7.74
C GLU A 64 31.45 0.17 8.43
N SER A 65 30.24 0.49 8.93
CA SER A 65 29.33 -0.44 9.60
C SER A 65 28.44 -1.19 8.61
N LYS A 66 28.58 -2.52 8.55
CA LYS A 66 27.73 -3.43 7.74
C LYS A 66 26.45 -3.88 8.42
N ASP A 67 26.13 -3.33 9.59
CA ASP A 67 24.96 -3.74 10.36
C ASP A 67 23.70 -3.05 9.83
N PHE A 68 22.97 -3.77 8.97
CA PHE A 68 21.66 -3.35 8.51
C PHE A 68 20.64 -3.38 9.66
N PRO A 69 19.63 -2.49 9.63
CA PRO A 69 18.64 -2.44 10.69
C PRO A 69 17.87 -3.77 10.78
N ALA A 70 17.94 -4.43 11.94
CA ALA A 70 17.24 -5.70 12.18
C ALA A 70 15.71 -5.51 12.29
N ILE A 71 15.25 -4.29 12.53
CA ILE A 71 13.84 -3.89 12.60
C ILE A 71 13.63 -2.60 11.83
N LEU A 72 12.47 -2.47 11.17
CA LEU A 72 12.17 -1.32 10.29
C LEU A 72 11.29 -0.26 10.98
N ASP A 73 10.72 -0.57 12.14
CA ASP A 73 9.90 0.36 12.93
C ASP A 73 9.82 -0.03 14.40
N GLU A 74 9.30 0.91 15.20
CA GLU A 74 9.05 0.78 16.63
C GLU A 74 7.58 0.47 16.95
N ALA A 75 6.77 0.17 15.93
CA ALA A 75 5.34 -0.05 16.10
C ALA A 75 5.05 -1.30 16.95
N LEU A 76 3.99 -1.20 17.75
CA LEU A 76 3.44 -2.33 18.51
C LEU A 76 2.79 -3.35 17.58
N ILE A 77 2.98 -4.63 17.90
CA ILE A 77 2.39 -5.75 17.17
C ILE A 77 0.86 -5.71 17.31
N ASN A 78 0.15 -5.92 16.20
CA ASN A 78 -1.31 -5.98 16.11
C ASN A 78 -2.06 -4.76 16.66
N SER A 79 -1.41 -3.59 16.70
CA SER A 79 -2.01 -2.33 17.17
C SER A 79 -2.35 -1.41 16.01
N GLU A 80 -3.50 -0.74 16.10
CA GLU A 80 -3.94 0.27 15.13
C GLU A 80 -3.34 1.65 15.44
N ASN A 81 -3.30 2.51 14.42
CA ASN A 81 -2.83 3.89 14.48
C ASN A 81 -1.34 4.04 14.88
N GLN A 82 -0.54 3.01 14.61
CA GLN A 82 0.91 3.03 14.78
C GLN A 82 1.60 3.44 13.47
N LYS A 83 2.76 4.07 13.61
CA LYS A 83 3.57 4.48 12.46
C LYS A 83 4.48 3.33 12.04
N LEU A 84 4.28 2.81 10.83
CA LEU A 84 5.09 1.75 10.25
C LEU A 84 6.21 2.34 9.39
N PHE A 85 7.31 1.58 9.27
CA PHE A 85 8.51 1.91 8.47
C PHE A 85 9.19 3.24 8.79
N ILE A 86 8.96 3.77 10.00
CA ILE A 86 9.61 4.97 10.52
C ILE A 86 10.17 4.67 11.90
N CYS A 87 11.37 5.16 12.18
CA CYS A 87 11.92 5.16 13.52
C CYS A 87 11.64 6.53 14.14
N SER A 88 11.10 6.56 15.36
CA SER A 88 11.08 7.81 16.12
C SER A 88 12.44 7.98 16.77
N HIS A 89 13.01 9.19 16.74
CA HIS A 89 14.25 9.48 17.47
C HIS A 89 13.96 9.65 18.97
N SER A 90 13.13 8.77 19.53
CA SER A 90 12.79 8.78 20.95
C SER A 90 13.76 7.86 21.67
N GLN A 91 14.89 8.44 22.09
CA GLN A 91 15.78 7.81 23.05
C GLN A 91 14.95 7.46 24.30
N ASN A 92 14.69 6.17 24.53
CA ASN A 92 14.50 5.51 25.83
C ASN A 92 13.77 4.17 25.65
N HIS A 93 14.46 3.14 25.15
CA HIS A 93 14.06 1.78 25.45
C HIS A 93 15.28 0.87 25.58
N LYS A 94 15.49 0.32 26.78
CA LYS A 94 16.58 -0.62 27.12
C LYS A 94 16.35 -2.03 26.55
N ASN A 95 16.05 -2.17 25.26
CA ASN A 95 16.00 -3.48 24.62
C ASN A 95 16.71 -3.47 23.27
N THR A 96 17.53 -4.49 23.07
CA THR A 96 18.67 -4.63 22.15
C THR A 96 18.35 -4.73 20.66
N LYS A 97 17.20 -4.22 20.21
CA LYS A 97 16.82 -4.13 18.79
C LYS A 97 16.14 -2.79 18.59
N GLN A 98 16.94 -1.76 18.35
CA GLN A 98 16.46 -0.40 18.15
C GLN A 98 16.37 -0.07 16.66
N CYS A 99 15.32 0.66 16.29
CA CYS A 99 15.11 1.13 14.95
C CYS A 99 16.03 2.34 14.74
N THR A 100 17.06 2.20 13.91
CA THR A 100 18.09 3.25 13.77
C THR A 100 17.81 4.19 12.59
N TYR A 101 17.14 3.71 11.54
CA TYR A 101 16.91 4.46 10.30
C TYR A 101 15.49 4.28 9.78
N SER A 102 14.83 5.39 9.48
CA SER A 102 13.54 5.40 8.83
C SER A 102 13.67 4.97 7.37
N VAL A 103 12.80 4.06 6.95
CA VAL A 103 12.74 3.58 5.56
C VAL A 103 11.93 4.56 4.71
N LEU A 104 10.83 5.08 5.27
CA LEU A 104 9.96 6.03 4.57
C LEU A 104 10.04 7.44 5.18
N ASP A 105 9.93 8.46 4.33
CA ASP A 105 9.80 9.86 4.77
C ASP A 105 8.44 10.14 5.42
N LYS A 106 7.40 9.43 4.96
CA LYS A 106 6.04 9.50 5.51
C LYS A 106 5.65 8.13 6.06
N PRO A 107 5.18 8.05 7.32
CA PRO A 107 4.80 6.78 7.89
C PRO A 107 3.53 6.23 7.25
N ILE A 108 3.48 4.92 7.09
CA ILE A 108 2.23 4.22 6.82
C ILE A 108 1.54 4.01 8.17
N ILE A 109 0.28 4.44 8.28
CA ILE A 109 -0.49 4.28 9.52
C ILE A 109 -1.13 2.90 9.56
N SER A 110 -0.90 2.16 10.64
CA SER A 110 -1.43 0.81 10.81
C SER A 110 -2.96 0.82 10.96
N SER A 111 -3.62 -0.10 10.27
CA SER A 111 -5.08 -0.28 10.35
C SER A 111 -5.47 -1.69 9.97
N LYS A 112 -6.55 -2.22 10.56
CA LYS A 112 -7.15 -3.51 10.17
C LYS A 112 -7.65 -3.56 8.71
N LYS A 113 -7.69 -2.43 8.01
CA LYS A 113 -8.12 -2.32 6.60
C LYS A 113 -6.97 -2.14 5.61
N SER A 114 -5.75 -1.98 6.10
CA SER A 114 -4.53 -1.73 5.30
C SER A 114 -3.36 -2.50 5.92
N TRP A 115 -2.24 -1.84 6.22
CA TRP A 115 -1.04 -2.45 6.79
C TRP A 115 -1.17 -2.67 8.30
N MET A 116 -0.61 -3.77 8.77
CA MET A 116 -0.52 -4.13 10.17
C MET A 116 0.79 -4.86 10.44
N LYS A 117 1.42 -4.60 11.57
CA LYS A 117 2.58 -5.36 12.03
C LYS A 117 2.13 -6.62 12.78
N ILE A 118 2.66 -7.78 12.39
CA ILE A 118 2.35 -9.08 13.03
C ILE A 118 3.49 -9.57 13.89
N ALA A 119 4.72 -9.33 13.47
CA ALA A 119 5.92 -9.64 14.22
C ALA A 119 6.97 -8.54 13.97
N ASN A 120 8.12 -8.64 14.64
CA ASN A 120 9.16 -7.60 14.54
C ASN A 120 9.63 -7.32 13.11
N THR A 121 9.59 -8.31 12.22
CA THR A 121 9.98 -8.21 10.81
C THR A 121 8.87 -8.63 9.85
N GLN A 122 7.66 -8.87 10.36
CA GLN A 122 6.55 -9.37 9.54
C GLN A 122 5.38 -8.41 9.56
N TYR A 123 4.85 -8.16 8.37
CA TYR A 123 3.77 -7.23 8.11
C TYR A 123 2.68 -7.92 7.32
N ARG A 124 1.44 -7.46 7.51
CA ARG A 124 0.28 -7.95 6.78
C ARG A 124 -0.47 -6.78 6.18
N PHE A 125 -0.88 -6.95 4.93
CA PHE A 125 -1.78 -6.05 4.25
C PHE A 125 -3.15 -6.69 4.06
N PHE A 126 -4.20 -6.03 4.52
CA PHE A 126 -5.58 -6.50 4.38
C PHE A 126 -6.23 -5.97 3.10
N ILE A 127 -6.44 -6.85 2.12
CA ILE A 127 -7.20 -6.52 0.91
C ILE A 127 -8.68 -6.36 1.29
N ASN A 128 -9.23 -7.37 1.94
CA ASN A 128 -10.60 -7.40 2.46
C ASN A 128 -10.64 -8.13 3.81
N SER A 129 -11.81 -8.38 4.37
CA SER A 129 -11.97 -9.03 5.68
C SER A 129 -11.54 -10.50 5.73
N LYS A 130 -11.36 -11.15 4.57
CA LYS A 130 -11.00 -12.58 4.44
C LYS A 130 -9.62 -12.79 3.81
N ASN A 131 -9.18 -11.87 2.96
CA ASN A 131 -7.98 -11.96 2.14
C ASN A 131 -6.95 -10.94 2.61
N TYR A 132 -5.74 -11.43 2.83
CA TYR A 132 -4.60 -10.63 3.25
C TYR A 132 -3.31 -11.17 2.61
N ILE A 133 -2.28 -10.31 2.58
CA ILE A 133 -0.95 -10.66 2.07
C ILE A 133 0.05 -10.42 3.20
N ASP A 134 0.88 -11.43 3.46
CA ASP A 134 1.92 -11.40 4.47
C ASP A 134 3.28 -11.13 3.81
N PHE A 135 4.02 -10.21 4.41
CA PHE A 135 5.34 -9.77 3.99
C PHE A 135 6.33 -9.98 5.13
N SER A 136 7.55 -10.38 4.79
CA SER A 136 8.64 -10.54 5.74
C SER A 136 9.86 -9.77 5.24
N TYR A 137 10.44 -8.99 6.15
CA TYR A 137 11.69 -8.31 5.90
C TYR A 137 12.86 -9.27 6.11
N ASN A 138 13.75 -9.34 5.12
CA ASN A 138 15.00 -10.08 5.20
C ASN A 138 16.17 -9.09 5.40
N SER A 139 16.84 -9.19 6.56
CA SER A 139 17.96 -8.31 6.92
C SER A 139 19.24 -8.55 6.13
N GLU A 140 19.43 -9.75 5.56
CA GLU A 140 20.61 -10.08 4.76
C GLU A 140 20.50 -9.47 3.36
N LYS A 141 19.32 -9.57 2.74
CA LYS A 141 19.05 -9.02 1.41
C LYS A 141 18.67 -7.54 1.45
N VAL A 142 18.25 -7.05 2.61
CA VAL A 142 17.68 -5.71 2.81
C VAL A 142 16.49 -5.51 1.86
N PHE A 143 15.57 -6.46 1.87
CA PHE A 143 14.44 -6.51 0.95
C PHE A 143 13.19 -7.02 1.67
N LEU A 144 12.02 -6.50 1.31
CA LEU A 144 10.73 -6.95 1.82
C LEU A 144 10.15 -7.99 0.86
N GLU A 145 10.16 -9.25 1.29
CA GLU A 145 9.68 -10.39 0.50
C GLU A 145 8.21 -10.69 0.83
N CYS A 146 7.44 -11.07 -0.18
CA CYS A 146 6.08 -11.58 0.00
C CYS A 146 6.17 -13.06 0.38
N VAL A 147 5.58 -13.44 1.52
CA VAL A 147 5.67 -14.81 2.09
C VAL A 147 4.33 -15.56 2.03
N SER A 148 3.24 -14.86 1.69
CA SER A 148 1.93 -15.49 1.52
C SER A 148 1.91 -16.50 0.36
N LEU A 149 1.09 -17.54 0.48
CA LEU A 149 0.84 -18.50 -0.61
C LEU A 149 0.32 -17.81 -1.88
N ASN A 150 -0.39 -16.70 -1.72
CA ASN A 150 -1.09 -15.99 -2.80
C ASN A 150 -0.21 -14.92 -3.47
N CYS A 151 1.07 -14.78 -3.11
CA CYS A 151 1.95 -13.74 -3.69
C CYS A 151 2.00 -13.79 -5.22
N LYS A 152 2.07 -15.00 -5.78
CA LYS A 152 2.08 -15.23 -7.23
C LYS A 152 0.77 -14.79 -7.89
N ASP A 153 -0.37 -15.03 -7.24
CA ASP A 153 -1.70 -14.65 -7.75
C ASP A 153 -1.86 -13.13 -7.81
N TYR A 154 -1.13 -12.42 -6.95
CA TYR A 154 -1.11 -10.97 -6.84
C TYR A 154 0.04 -10.31 -7.62
N GLY A 155 0.90 -11.11 -8.28
CA GLY A 155 2.00 -10.63 -9.11
C GLY A 155 3.16 -10.00 -8.33
N PHE A 156 3.48 -10.58 -7.17
CA PHE A 156 4.69 -10.36 -6.37
C PHE A 156 5.70 -11.48 -6.55
#